data_AF-A0A2V6DBE0-F1
#
_entry.id   AF-A0A2V6DBE0-F1
#
_cell.length_a   1.000
_cell.length_b   1.000
_cell.length_c   1.000
_cell.angle_alpha   90.00
_cell.angle_beta   90.00
_cell.angle_gamma   90.00
#
_symmetry.space_group_name_H-M   'P 1'
#
loop_
_entity.id
_entity.type
_entity.pdbx_description
1 polymer ?
#
loop_
_entity_poly.entity_id
_entity_poly.type
_entity_poly.pdbx_seq_one_letter_code
_entity_poly.pdbx_strand_id
1 'polypeptide(L)'
;MDSSVQAQDAPAVKEIGQRVLTLAKGIGVGASITPHAKAITEWADKRKWENVRHELDRTQNSVQQAMNELQDQKLSQLVSLGGWLRGTQILTAVVDRHFTPEGAELLHQPDLLRYFGDRLAAMPEYSVPVVQNIKQALVEVRPLIDTASKPITPDAVKRINAITTRLDGEVVTR
;
A
#
# COMPACT_ATOMS: atom_id res chain seq x y z
N MET A 1 4.06 -2.39 -10.11
CA MET A 1 3.43 -2.35 -11.46
C MET A 1 1.97 -2.73 -11.29
N ASP A 2 1.04 -1.83 -11.64
CA ASP A 2 -0.39 -2.06 -11.46
C ASP A 2 -0.94 -3.08 -12.49
N SER A 3 -1.46 -4.19 -11.99
CA SER A 3 -2.07 -5.26 -12.79
C SER A 3 -3.26 -4.78 -13.64
N SER A 4 -3.93 -3.70 -13.23
CA SER A 4 -5.10 -3.14 -13.92
C SER A 4 -4.76 -2.50 -15.27
N VAL A 5 -3.56 -1.89 -15.39
CA VAL A 5 -3.09 -1.31 -16.67
C VAL A 5 -2.68 -2.42 -17.63
N GLN A 6 -2.07 -3.49 -17.12
CA GLN A 6 -1.74 -4.67 -17.91
C GLN A 6 -3.00 -5.41 -18.40
N ALA A 7 -4.06 -5.41 -17.57
CA ALA A 7 -5.36 -6.00 -17.91
C ALA A 7 -6.24 -5.10 -18.80
N GLN A 8 -5.82 -3.87 -19.12
CA GLN A 8 -6.59 -2.90 -19.92
C GLN A 8 -8.00 -2.61 -19.35
N ASP A 9 -8.12 -2.61 -18.03
CA ASP A 9 -9.38 -2.40 -17.32
C ASP A 9 -9.60 -0.89 -17.06
N ALA A 10 -10.32 -0.23 -17.97
CA ALA A 10 -10.60 1.21 -17.86
C ALA A 10 -11.35 1.58 -16.56
N PRO A 11 -12.43 0.89 -16.15
CA PRO A 11 -13.06 1.11 -14.85
C PRO A 11 -12.08 1.06 -13.67
N ALA A 12 -11.25 0.01 -13.59
CA ALA A 12 -10.28 -0.14 -12.50
C ALA A 12 -9.21 0.96 -12.51
N VAL A 13 -8.72 1.36 -13.69
CA VAL A 13 -7.74 2.46 -13.83
C VAL A 13 -8.32 3.80 -13.40
N LYS A 14 -9.60 4.07 -13.72
CA LYS A 14 -10.29 5.28 -13.26
C LYS A 14 -10.47 5.30 -11.75
N GLU A 15 -10.78 4.14 -11.16
CA GLU A 15 -10.86 4.00 -9.71
C GLU A 15 -9.51 4.33 -9.04
N ILE A 16 -8.40 3.87 -9.61
CA ILE A 16 -7.05 4.22 -9.16
C ILE A 16 -6.82 5.73 -9.26
N GLY A 17 -7.15 6.37 -10.39
CA GLY A 17 -7.03 7.81 -10.56
C GLY A 17 -7.84 8.61 -9.52
N GLN A 18 -9.06 8.17 -9.22
CA GLN A 18 -9.90 8.79 -8.21
C GLN A 18 -9.33 8.62 -6.79
N ARG A 19 -8.80 7.44 -6.47
CA ARG A 19 -8.14 7.15 -5.18
C ARG A 19 -6.90 8.02 -4.97
N VAL A 20 -6.05 8.15 -5.99
CA VAL A 20 -4.89 9.06 -5.97
C VAL A 20 -5.33 10.49 -5.65
N LEU A 21 -6.41 10.97 -6.26
CA LEU A 21 -6.93 12.32 -6.02
C LEU A 21 -7.39 12.52 -4.56
N THR A 22 -8.13 11.55 -4.01
CA THR A 22 -8.62 11.59 -2.63
C THR A 22 -7.46 11.61 -1.64
N LEU A 23 -6.48 10.73 -1.83
CA LEU A 23 -5.30 10.65 -0.97
C LEU A 23 -4.46 11.94 -1.02
N ALA A 24 -4.24 12.49 -2.23
CA ALA A 24 -3.48 13.73 -2.39
C ALA A 24 -4.12 14.94 -1.72
N LYS A 25 -5.45 15.03 -1.70
CA LYS A 25 -6.18 16.06 -0.96
C LYS A 25 -6.02 15.89 0.54
N GLY A 26 -6.09 14.66 1.04
CA GLY A 26 -5.98 14.34 2.47
C GLY A 26 -4.64 14.74 3.09
N ILE A 27 -3.55 14.75 2.31
CA ILE A 27 -2.19 15.10 2.77
C ILE A 27 -1.73 16.50 2.30
N GLY A 28 -2.60 17.32 1.73
CA GLY A 28 -2.29 18.70 1.35
C GLY A 28 -1.50 18.89 0.05
N VAL A 29 -1.22 17.82 -0.72
CA VAL A 29 -0.48 17.88 -2.01
C VAL A 29 -1.41 17.94 -3.23
N GLY A 30 -2.70 18.18 -3.02
CA GLY A 30 -3.73 18.10 -4.05
C GLY A 30 -3.45 18.95 -5.29
N ALA A 31 -2.80 20.11 -5.15
CA ALA A 31 -2.47 21.00 -6.27
C ALA A 31 -1.50 20.34 -7.27
N SER A 32 -0.50 19.60 -6.78
CA SER A 32 0.52 18.95 -7.61
C SER A 32 0.02 17.65 -8.24
N ILE A 33 -0.97 16.99 -7.62
CA ILE A 33 -1.41 15.64 -8.01
C ILE A 33 -2.72 15.64 -8.81
N THR A 34 -3.57 16.66 -8.65
CA THR A 34 -4.84 16.77 -9.39
C THR A 34 -4.70 16.71 -10.91
N PRO A 35 -3.70 17.35 -11.54
CA PRO A 35 -3.51 17.27 -13.00
C PRO A 35 -3.23 15.84 -13.47
N HIS A 36 -2.45 15.08 -12.70
CA HIS A 36 -2.10 13.70 -13.03
C HIS A 36 -3.31 12.75 -12.97
N ALA A 37 -4.14 12.86 -11.92
CA ALA A 37 -5.35 12.05 -11.78
C ALA A 37 -6.36 12.29 -12.93
N LYS A 38 -6.49 13.55 -13.38
CA LYS A 38 -7.31 13.89 -14.56
C LYS A 38 -6.73 13.26 -15.83
N ALA A 39 -5.42 13.40 -16.04
CA ALA A 39 -4.74 12.82 -17.20
C ALA A 39 -4.88 11.28 -17.24
N ILE A 40 -4.72 10.58 -16.11
CA ILE A 40 -4.95 9.12 -16.01
C ILE A 40 -6.36 8.75 -16.46
N THR A 41 -7.38 9.48 -15.97
CA THR A 41 -8.78 9.24 -16.32
C THR A 41 -9.03 9.47 -17.81
N GLU A 42 -8.51 10.57 -18.36
CA GLU A 42 -8.64 10.91 -19.78
C GLU A 42 -7.93 9.91 -20.71
N TRP A 43 -6.74 9.43 -20.33
CA TRP A 43 -6.01 8.42 -21.10
C TRP A 43 -6.68 7.04 -21.02
N ALA A 44 -7.27 6.70 -19.87
CA ALA A 44 -8.07 5.50 -19.70
C ALA A 44 -9.33 5.53 -20.57
N ASP A 45 -10.03 6.68 -20.64
CA ASP A 45 -11.17 6.89 -21.54
C ASP A 45 -10.81 6.70 -23.01
N LYS A 46 -9.63 7.18 -23.40
CA LYS A 46 -9.09 7.05 -24.76
C LYS A 46 -8.43 5.68 -25.01
N ARG A 47 -8.42 4.77 -24.02
CA ARG A 47 -7.73 3.47 -24.05
C ARG A 47 -6.26 3.57 -24.47
N LYS A 48 -5.58 4.65 -24.08
CA LYS A 48 -4.17 4.93 -24.37
C LYS A 48 -3.31 4.41 -23.22
N TRP A 49 -3.14 3.09 -23.16
CA TRP A 49 -2.54 2.41 -22.01
C TRP A 49 -1.09 2.77 -21.74
N GLU A 50 -0.31 3.05 -22.78
CA GLU A 50 1.08 3.51 -22.62
C GLU A 50 1.12 4.89 -21.95
N ASN A 51 0.19 5.77 -22.30
CA ASN A 51 0.05 7.08 -21.67
C ASN A 51 -0.46 6.96 -20.23
N VAL A 52 -1.38 6.03 -19.95
CA VAL A 52 -1.81 5.73 -18.58
C VAL A 52 -0.62 5.30 -17.73
N ARG A 53 0.19 4.36 -18.23
CA ARG A 53 1.39 3.86 -17.54
C ARG A 53 2.39 4.98 -17.24
N HIS A 54 2.74 5.74 -18.27
CA HIS A 54 3.67 6.86 -18.14
C HIS A 54 3.15 7.92 -17.14
N GLU A 55 1.84 8.19 -17.15
CA GLU A 55 1.26 9.15 -16.22
C GLU A 55 1.18 8.62 -14.79
N LEU A 56 0.96 7.32 -14.57
CA LEU A 56 1.06 6.70 -13.25
C LEU A 56 2.49 6.78 -12.69
N ASP A 57 3.51 6.51 -13.49
CA ASP A 57 4.92 6.63 -13.07
C ASP A 57 5.25 8.10 -12.71
N ARG A 58 4.76 9.07 -13.50
CA ARG A 58 4.90 10.49 -13.18
C ARG A 58 4.16 10.88 -11.91
N THR A 59 2.96 10.35 -11.72
CA THR A 59 2.16 10.56 -10.50
C THR A 59 2.94 10.10 -9.28
N GLN A 60 3.53 8.90 -9.33
CA GLN A 60 4.33 8.35 -8.25
C GLN A 60 5.52 9.26 -7.91
N ASN A 61 6.24 9.75 -8.93
CA ASN A 61 7.35 10.68 -8.74
C ASN A 61 6.91 12.02 -8.15
N SER A 62 5.82 12.62 -8.65
CA SER A 62 5.28 13.88 -8.13
C SER A 62 4.79 13.75 -6.69
N VAL A 63 4.18 12.62 -6.33
CA VAL A 63 3.80 12.32 -4.94
C VAL A 63 5.04 12.23 -4.05
N GLN A 64 6.06 11.48 -4.48
CA GLN A 64 7.31 11.36 -3.73
C GLN A 64 8.01 12.71 -3.54
N GLN A 65 8.06 13.53 -4.59
CA GLN A 65 8.64 14.86 -4.55
C GLN A 65 7.85 15.80 -3.63
N ALA A 66 6.52 15.85 -3.75
CA ALA A 66 5.68 16.68 -2.89
C ALA A 66 5.81 16.29 -1.41
N MET A 67 5.94 14.99 -1.11
CA MET A 67 6.21 14.53 0.26
C MET A 67 7.60 14.93 0.76
N ASN A 68 8.62 14.90 -0.10
CA ASN A 68 9.97 15.34 0.25
C ASN A 68 10.04 16.87 0.47
N GLU A 69 9.33 17.65 -0.36
CA GLU A 69 9.26 19.12 -0.28
C GLU A 69 8.49 19.60 0.96
N LEU A 70 7.50 18.83 1.41
CA LEU A 70 6.77 19.09 2.66
C LEU A 70 7.62 18.83 3.93
N GLN A 71 8.87 18.37 3.81
CA GLN A 71 9.75 17.98 4.92
C GLN A 71 9.15 16.94 5.88
N ASP A 72 8.08 16.25 5.49
CA ASP A 72 7.36 15.39 6.39
C ASP A 72 7.94 13.97 6.32
N GLN A 73 9.07 13.81 7.01
CA GLN A 73 9.65 12.50 7.31
C GLN A 73 8.61 11.54 7.90
N LYS A 74 7.50 11.99 8.49
CA LYS A 74 6.49 11.12 9.07
C LYS A 74 5.51 10.64 8.00
N LEU A 75 5.05 11.50 7.09
CA LEU A 75 4.20 11.11 5.95
C LEU A 75 4.88 10.10 5.01
N SER A 76 6.16 10.31 4.67
CA SER A 76 6.91 9.37 3.83
C SER A 76 6.99 7.95 4.43
N GLN A 77 7.04 7.84 5.76
CA GLN A 77 7.05 6.57 6.47
C GLN A 77 5.67 5.92 6.49
N LEU A 78 4.59 6.70 6.62
CA LEU A 78 3.22 6.19 6.48
C LEU A 78 2.97 5.64 5.07
N VAL A 79 3.53 6.26 4.03
CA VAL A 79 3.46 5.73 2.66
C VAL A 79 4.27 4.45 2.50
N SER A 80 5.48 4.39 3.06
CA SER A 80 6.31 3.18 3.04
C SER A 80 5.63 2.02 3.76
N LEU A 81 4.96 2.30 4.89
CA LEU A 81 4.13 1.34 5.61
C LEU A 81 2.94 0.87 4.78
N GLY A 82 2.22 1.78 4.12
CA GLY A 82 1.12 1.43 3.23
C GLY A 82 1.57 0.53 2.07
N GLY A 83 2.72 0.86 1.47
CA GLY A 83 3.35 0.04 0.42
C GLY A 83 3.71 -1.35 0.91
N TRP A 84 4.28 -1.47 2.12
CA TRP A 84 4.59 -2.76 2.73
C TRP A 84 3.33 -3.59 3.02
N LEU A 85 2.29 -3.00 3.62
CA LEU A 85 1.03 -3.68 3.90
C LEU A 85 0.40 -4.24 2.63
N ARG A 86 0.37 -3.44 1.55
CA ARG A 86 -0.17 -3.87 0.26
C ARG A 86 0.69 -4.94 -0.40
N GLY A 87 2.03 -4.80 -0.35
CA GLY A 87 2.96 -5.80 -0.86
C GLY A 87 2.77 -7.14 -0.16
N THR A 88 2.67 -7.13 1.17
CA THR A 88 2.40 -8.30 2.02
C THR A 88 1.05 -8.93 1.68
N GLN A 89 -0.01 -8.15 1.48
CA GLN A 89 -1.31 -8.66 1.05
C GLN A 89 -1.24 -9.39 -0.29
N ILE A 90 -0.57 -8.79 -1.29
CA ILE A 90 -0.43 -9.39 -2.63
C ILE A 90 0.40 -10.67 -2.54
N LEU A 91 1.54 -10.63 -1.85
CA LEU A 91 2.41 -11.79 -1.69
C LEU A 91 1.68 -12.94 -0.98
N THR A 92 1.00 -12.66 0.13
CA THR A 92 0.23 -13.67 0.85
C THR A 92 -0.93 -14.22 0.00
N ALA A 93 -1.58 -13.41 -0.84
CA ALA A 93 -2.63 -13.90 -1.73
C ALA A 93 -2.09 -14.84 -2.81
N VAL A 94 -0.87 -14.60 -3.30
CA VAL A 94 -0.19 -15.49 -4.27
C VAL A 94 0.23 -16.80 -3.60
N VAL A 95 0.88 -16.70 -2.42
CA VAL A 95 1.33 -17.87 -1.66
C VAL A 95 0.15 -18.68 -1.15
N ASP A 96 -0.97 -18.08 -0.76
CA ASP A 96 -2.16 -18.83 -0.29
C ASP A 96 -2.81 -19.66 -1.42
N ARG A 97 -2.85 -19.13 -2.66
CA ARG A 97 -3.40 -19.87 -3.81
C ARG A 97 -2.56 -21.10 -4.16
N HIS A 98 -1.24 -21.00 -4.07
CA HIS A 98 -0.30 -22.08 -4.31
C HIS A 98 0.84 -22.00 -3.30
N PHE A 99 0.65 -22.66 -2.15
CA PHE A 99 1.63 -22.59 -1.06
C PHE A 99 3.00 -23.11 -1.52
N THR A 100 4.00 -22.25 -1.38
CA THR A 100 5.42 -22.59 -1.54
C THR A 100 6.18 -22.13 -0.29
N PRO A 101 7.05 -22.99 0.29
CA PRO A 101 7.90 -22.59 1.41
C PRO A 101 8.77 -21.37 1.07
N GLU A 102 9.29 -21.29 -0.16
CA GLU A 102 10.14 -20.20 -0.62
C GLU A 102 9.38 -18.87 -0.69
N GLY A 103 8.12 -18.91 -1.13
CA GLY A 103 7.26 -17.72 -1.16
C GLY A 103 6.82 -17.28 0.23
N ALA A 104 6.57 -18.24 1.13
CA ALA A 104 6.26 -17.96 2.53
C ALA A 104 7.45 -17.32 3.25
N GLU A 105 8.69 -17.77 2.97
CA GLU A 105 9.91 -17.24 3.57
C GLU A 105 10.14 -15.74 3.24
N LEU A 106 9.66 -15.27 2.09
CA LEU A 106 9.71 -13.84 1.75
C LEU A 106 8.93 -12.95 2.74
N LEU A 107 8.00 -13.51 3.51
CA LEU A 107 7.27 -12.80 4.55
C LEU A 107 8.08 -12.64 5.84
N HIS A 108 9.17 -13.39 6.03
CA HIS A 108 10.00 -13.39 7.24
C HIS A 108 10.85 -12.11 7.36
N GLN A 109 10.19 -10.99 7.67
CA GLN A 109 10.79 -9.66 7.79
C GLN A 109 10.50 -9.00 9.16
N PRO A 110 10.89 -9.63 10.28
CA PRO A 110 10.55 -9.15 11.63
C PRO A 110 11.13 -7.77 11.97
N ASP A 111 12.34 -7.45 11.45
CA ASP A 111 12.95 -6.13 11.65
C ASP A 111 12.17 -5.01 10.98
N LEU A 112 11.57 -5.28 9.82
CA LEU A 112 10.78 -4.28 9.11
C LEU A 112 9.45 -4.01 9.83
N LEU A 113 8.82 -5.03 10.42
CA LEU A 113 7.67 -4.85 11.32
C LEU A 113 8.02 -4.02 12.55
N ARG A 114 9.15 -4.32 13.20
CA ARG A 114 9.63 -3.55 14.35
C ARG A 114 9.87 -2.09 13.96
N TYR A 115 10.57 -1.86 12.86
CA TYR A 115 10.79 -0.54 12.31
C TYR A 115 9.50 0.26 12.13
N PHE A 116 8.49 -0.32 11.48
CA PHE A 116 7.21 0.36 11.30
C PHE A 116 6.46 0.61 12.60
N GLY A 117 6.48 -0.34 13.54
CA GLY A 117 5.92 -0.17 14.88
C GLY A 117 6.56 1.02 15.62
N ASP A 118 7.89 1.09 15.62
CA ASP A 118 8.66 2.17 16.25
C ASP A 118 8.36 3.53 15.60
N ARG A 119 8.26 3.58 14.27
CA ARG A 119 7.89 4.79 13.53
C ARG A 119 6.49 5.28 13.89
N LEU A 120 5.50 4.40 13.92
CA LEU A 120 4.13 4.75 14.30
C LEU A 120 4.01 5.18 15.77
N ALA A 121 4.84 4.64 16.66
CA ALA A 121 4.92 5.06 18.05
C ALA A 121 5.52 6.48 18.19
N ALA A 122 6.48 6.83 17.34
CA ALA A 122 7.09 8.16 17.26
C ALA A 122 6.21 9.23 16.58
N MET A 123 4.96 8.88 16.24
CA MET A 123 3.98 9.72 15.54
C MET A 123 2.66 9.82 16.34
N PRO A 124 2.69 10.25 17.61
CA PRO A 124 1.50 10.28 18.47
C PRO A 124 0.38 11.22 17.96
N GLU A 125 0.74 12.24 17.17
CA GLU A 125 -0.20 13.18 16.57
C GLU A 125 -1.12 12.54 15.51
N TYR A 126 -0.72 11.41 14.92
CA TYR A 126 -1.55 10.65 13.99
C TYR A 126 -2.41 9.64 14.77
N SER A 127 -3.45 10.14 15.45
CA SER A 127 -4.34 9.34 16.32
C SER A 127 -5.64 8.89 15.64
N VAL A 128 -5.73 8.98 14.32
CA VAL A 128 -6.95 8.61 13.57
C VAL A 128 -7.22 7.09 13.65
N PRO A 129 -8.50 6.66 13.59
CA PRO A 129 -8.86 5.23 13.76
C PRO A 129 -8.09 4.28 12.84
N VAL A 130 -7.85 4.68 11.59
CA VAL A 130 -7.10 3.86 10.63
C VAL A 130 -5.66 3.60 11.08
N VAL A 131 -4.99 4.57 11.70
CA VAL A 131 -3.62 4.39 12.21
C VAL A 131 -3.60 3.47 13.43
N GLN A 132 -4.63 3.52 14.28
CA GLN A 132 -4.75 2.59 15.42
C GLN A 132 -5.01 1.15 14.95
N ASN A 133 -5.85 0.98 13.94
CA ASN A 133 -6.11 -0.33 13.34
C ASN A 133 -4.84 -0.91 12.68
N ILE A 134 -4.04 -0.06 12.02
CA ILE A 134 -2.73 -0.47 11.49
C ILE A 134 -1.77 -0.86 12.61
N LYS A 135 -1.66 -0.08 13.70
CA LYS A 135 -0.84 -0.42 14.88
C LYS A 135 -1.22 -1.80 15.44
N GLN A 136 -2.52 -2.03 15.61
CA GLN A 136 -3.05 -3.31 16.10
C GLN A 136 -2.75 -4.46 15.14
N ALA A 137 -2.90 -4.24 13.83
CA ALA A 137 -2.57 -5.25 12.82
C ALA A 137 -1.07 -5.61 12.81
N LEU A 138 -0.17 -4.64 12.99
CA LEU A 138 1.27 -4.94 13.11
C LEU A 138 1.57 -5.83 14.31
N VAL A 139 0.88 -5.61 15.44
CA VAL A 139 1.00 -6.47 16.63
C VAL A 139 0.48 -7.89 16.34
N GLU A 140 -0.63 -8.02 15.62
CA GLU A 140 -1.22 -9.31 15.25
C GLU A 140 -0.38 -10.09 14.23
N VAL A 141 0.22 -9.39 13.26
CA VAL A 141 1.04 -9.98 12.20
C VAL A 141 2.41 -10.39 12.70
N ARG A 142 2.99 -9.66 13.67
CA ARG A 142 4.34 -9.93 14.19
C ARG A 142 4.59 -11.40 14.58
N PRO A 143 3.76 -12.07 15.42
CA PRO A 143 4.02 -13.46 15.80
C PRO A 143 3.81 -14.47 14.65
N LEU A 144 3.20 -14.06 13.53
CA LEU A 144 3.01 -14.90 12.35
C LEU A 144 4.21 -14.86 11.41
N ILE A 145 5.02 -13.79 11.51
CA ILE A 145 6.20 -13.54 10.69
C ILE A 145 7.49 -13.82 11.48
N ASP A 146 7.53 -13.50 12.77
CA ASP A 146 8.67 -13.74 13.66
C ASP A 146 8.55 -15.13 14.29
N THR A 147 8.95 -16.15 13.55
CA THR A 147 8.71 -17.57 13.88
C THR A 147 9.89 -18.26 14.56
N ALA A 148 10.89 -17.50 15.03
CA ALA A 148 12.10 -18.02 15.68
C ALA A 148 12.73 -19.20 14.91
N SER A 149 12.98 -18.98 13.61
CA SER A 149 13.59 -19.94 12.66
C SER A 149 12.71 -21.12 12.23
N LYS A 150 11.41 -21.14 12.59
CA LYS A 150 10.46 -22.10 12.02
C LYS A 150 9.92 -21.59 10.69
N PRO A 151 9.67 -22.46 9.70
CA PRO A 151 9.02 -22.03 8.46
C PRO A 151 7.65 -21.41 8.74
N ILE A 152 7.31 -20.35 7.99
CA ILE A 152 5.98 -19.74 8.02
C ILE A 152 4.96 -20.76 7.49
N THR A 153 3.90 -20.99 8.26
CA THR A 153 2.89 -22.02 7.95
C THR A 153 1.84 -21.51 6.97
N PRO A 154 1.14 -22.40 6.24
CA PRO A 154 0.01 -22.00 5.40
C PRO A 154 -1.08 -21.24 6.17
N ASP A 155 -1.35 -21.65 7.41
CA ASP A 155 -2.33 -20.97 8.27
C ASP A 155 -1.87 -19.56 8.68
N ALA A 156 -0.57 -19.38 8.91
CA ALA A 156 0.00 -18.05 9.15
C ALA A 156 -0.16 -17.16 7.90
N VAL A 157 0.15 -17.68 6.70
CA VAL A 157 -0.04 -16.95 5.43
C VAL A 157 -1.49 -16.50 5.25
N LYS A 158 -2.47 -17.40 5.45
CA LYS A 158 -3.90 -17.10 5.39
C LYS A 158 -4.29 -16.00 6.37
N ARG A 159 -3.78 -16.08 7.60
CA ARG A 159 -4.11 -15.11 8.65
C ARG A 159 -3.52 -13.73 8.36
N ILE A 160 -2.28 -13.66 7.88
CA ILE A 160 -1.65 -12.40 7.44
C ILE A 160 -2.45 -11.81 6.27
N ASN A 161 -2.88 -12.62 5.29
CA ASN A 161 -3.70 -12.16 4.18
C ASN A 161 -5.04 -11.57 4.64
N ALA A 162 -5.73 -12.24 5.57
CA ALA A 162 -7.00 -11.77 6.12
C ALA A 162 -6.84 -10.43 6.86
N ILE A 163 -5.79 -10.28 7.68
CA ILE A 163 -5.51 -9.03 8.41
C ILE A 163 -5.25 -7.88 7.43
N THR A 164 -4.36 -8.09 6.45
CA THR A 164 -3.99 -7.05 5.48
C THR A 164 -5.14 -6.69 4.52
N THR A 165 -5.98 -7.66 4.13
CA THR A 165 -7.17 -7.40 3.31
C THR A 165 -8.24 -6.59 4.06
N ARG A 166 -8.44 -6.87 5.35
CA ARG A 166 -9.34 -6.07 6.20
C ARG A 166 -8.88 -4.61 6.28
N LEU A 167 -7.58 -4.39 6.47
CA LEU A 167 -7.01 -3.04 6.52
C LEU A 167 -7.18 -2.28 5.20
N ASP A 168 -6.97 -2.94 4.05
CA ASP A 168 -7.20 -2.33 2.73
C ASP A 168 -8.65 -1.85 2.59
N GLY A 169 -9.62 -2.66 3.04
CA GLY A 169 -11.04 -2.26 3.06
C GLY A 169 -11.32 -1.02 3.92
N GLU A 170 -10.70 -0.92 5.10
CA GLU A 170 -10.85 0.21 6.03
C GLU A 170 -10.20 1.51 5.53
N VAL A 171 -9.11 1.41 4.76
CA VAL A 171 -8.41 2.54 4.14
C VAL A 171 -9.19 3.09 2.94
N VAL A 172 -9.93 2.24 2.23
CA VAL A 172 -10.64 2.59 0.98
C VAL A 172 -12.05 3.14 1.20
N THR A 173 -12.71 2.77 2.30
CA THR A 173 -14.12 3.15 2.57
C THR A 173 -14.31 4.48 3.30
N ARG A 174 -13.25 5.30 3.45
CA ARG A 174 -13.31 6.63 4.06
C ARG A 174 -12.60 7.67 3.21
#